data_AF-A0AAD6CHH1-F1
#
_entry.id   AF-A0AAD6CHH1-F1
#
_cell.length_a   1.000
_cell.length_b   1.000
_cell.length_c   1.000
_cell.angle_alpha   90.00
_cell.angle_beta   90.00
_cell.angle_gamma   90.00
#
_symmetry.space_group_name_H-M   'P 1'
#
loop_
_entity.id
_entity.type
_entity.pdbx_description
1 polymer ?
#
loop_
_entity_poly.entity_id
_entity_poly.type
_entity_poly.pdbx_seq_one_letter_code
_entity_poly.pdbx_strand_id
1 'polypeptide(L)'
;MQSHVRRISDWTQGPSTGTFSVEGFGNMSKSSGSGVTYKGNVGSPYGSNIIVVSADTARNYQNVVRFTGCNTDSWAVVIWNKYGPDDRMDGWYGNACHHFTLMSGEVKFFAFMNNSQGGFAAAQGSTIPTDSNGGYASTWGSGTLRLW
;
A
#
# COMPACT_ATOMS: atom_id res chain seq x y z
N MET A 1 29.47 2.87 27.59
CA MET A 1 28.12 3.34 27.24
C MET A 1 27.82 2.89 25.82
N GLN A 2 26.95 1.88 25.67
CA GLN A 2 26.62 1.31 24.37
C GLN A 2 25.67 2.28 23.66
N SER A 3 26.12 2.90 22.57
CA SER A 3 25.29 3.73 21.72
C SER A 3 24.17 2.86 21.15
N HIS A 4 22.94 3.08 21.60
CA HIS A 4 21.74 2.49 21.03
C HIS A 4 21.54 3.07 19.63
N VAL A 5 22.19 2.45 18.64
CA VAL A 5 21.69 2.45 17.27
C VAL A 5 20.33 1.77 17.39
N ARG A 6 19.23 2.54 17.31
CA ARG A 6 17.91 1.95 17.15
C ARG A 6 18.00 1.09 15.90
N ARG A 7 18.10 -0.23 16.06
CA ARG A 7 17.84 -1.15 14.96
C ARG A 7 16.45 -0.76 14.50
N ILE A 8 16.32 -0.32 13.24
CA ILE A 8 15.04 -0.41 12.53
C ILE A 8 14.53 -1.80 12.89
N SER A 9 13.39 -1.87 13.58
CA SER A 9 12.70 -3.11 13.88
C SER A 9 12.80 -3.98 12.62
N ASP A 10 13.26 -5.23 12.76
CA ASP A 10 13.39 -6.14 11.62
C ASP A 10 11.97 -6.48 11.14
N TRP A 11 11.37 -5.53 10.42
CA TRP A 11 9.98 -5.50 10.03
C TRP A 11 9.68 -6.61 9.02
N THR A 12 10.75 -7.15 8.41
CA THR A 12 10.75 -8.32 7.54
C THR A 12 10.69 -9.65 8.31
N GLN A 13 10.97 -9.67 9.61
CA GLN A 13 10.73 -10.86 10.44
C GLN A 13 9.26 -10.96 10.83
N GLY A 14 8.61 -12.08 10.52
CA GLY A 14 7.23 -12.35 10.96
C GLY A 14 7.05 -12.33 12.49
N PRO A 15 5.79 -12.37 12.97
CA PRO A 15 5.49 -12.40 14.39
C PRO A 15 5.95 -13.73 15.01
N SER A 16 6.41 -13.68 16.27
CA SER A 16 6.89 -14.86 17.00
C SER A 16 5.82 -15.93 17.22
N THR A 17 4.54 -15.55 17.15
CA THR A 17 3.38 -16.44 17.30
C THR A 17 3.01 -17.18 16.02
N GLY A 18 3.54 -16.75 14.86
CA GLY A 18 3.13 -17.23 13.54
C GLY A 18 1.75 -16.72 13.07
N THR A 19 1.03 -15.96 13.90
CA THR A 19 -0.27 -15.37 13.57
C THR A 19 -0.11 -13.90 13.21
N PHE A 20 -0.54 -13.52 12.01
CA PHE A 20 -0.53 -12.14 11.55
C PHE A 20 -1.76 -11.36 12.04
N SER A 21 -1.55 -10.09 12.36
CA SER A 21 -2.59 -9.14 12.77
C SER A 21 -3.51 -8.76 11.63
N VAL A 22 -4.78 -8.57 11.98
CA VAL A 22 -5.79 -7.93 11.14
C VAL A 22 -6.31 -6.63 11.76
N GLU A 23 -5.68 -6.18 12.85
CA GLU A 23 -6.07 -4.96 13.56
C GLU A 23 -5.97 -3.73 12.65
N GLY A 24 -6.90 -2.79 12.81
CA GLY A 24 -6.95 -1.56 12.03
C GLY A 24 -7.55 -1.69 10.63
N PHE A 25 -7.55 -2.88 10.01
CA PHE A 25 -8.29 -3.10 8.77
C PHE A 25 -9.81 -3.05 9.00
N GLY A 26 -10.55 -2.69 7.94
CA GLY A 26 -11.99 -2.95 7.88
C GLY A 26 -12.31 -4.37 7.43
N ASN A 27 -13.59 -4.63 7.11
CA ASN A 27 -14.03 -5.96 6.70
C ASN A 27 -13.51 -6.34 5.31
N MET A 28 -13.33 -7.65 5.08
CA MET A 28 -12.96 -8.19 3.77
C MET A 28 -14.16 -8.16 2.81
N SER A 29 -13.98 -7.59 1.62
CA SER A 29 -15.01 -7.65 0.57
C SER A 29 -15.03 -9.03 -0.10
N LYS A 30 -16.16 -9.39 -0.72
CA LYS A 30 -16.25 -10.64 -1.51
C LYS A 30 -15.38 -10.53 -2.77
N SER A 31 -14.61 -11.56 -3.05
CA SER A 31 -13.86 -11.71 -4.30
C SER A 31 -14.70 -12.37 -5.39
N SER A 32 -14.41 -12.07 -6.66
CA SER A 32 -15.11 -12.63 -7.82
C SER A 32 -14.23 -12.61 -9.08
N GLY A 33 -14.69 -13.25 -10.17
CA GLY A 33 -13.97 -13.27 -11.45
C GLY A 33 -12.79 -14.24 -11.49
N SER A 34 -11.99 -14.14 -12.55
CA SER A 34 -10.79 -14.97 -12.76
C SER A 34 -9.81 -14.30 -13.72
N GLY A 35 -8.54 -14.74 -13.72
CA GLY A 35 -7.51 -14.18 -14.60
C GLY A 35 -7.39 -12.65 -14.47
N VAL A 36 -7.38 -11.94 -15.60
CA VAL A 36 -7.26 -10.47 -15.64
C VAL A 36 -8.47 -9.79 -14.99
N THR A 37 -9.65 -10.40 -14.94
CA THR A 37 -10.85 -9.82 -14.32
C THR A 37 -11.06 -10.30 -12.88
N TYR A 38 -10.08 -10.98 -12.28
CA TYR A 38 -10.16 -11.35 -10.88
C TYR A 38 -10.21 -10.09 -10.00
N LYS A 39 -11.28 -9.96 -9.23
CA LYS A 39 -11.54 -8.93 -8.22
C LYS A 39 -11.23 -9.50 -6.84
N GLY A 40 -10.24 -8.92 -6.19
CA GLY A 40 -9.80 -9.30 -4.86
C GLY A 40 -10.57 -8.55 -3.76
N ASN A 41 -10.01 -8.60 -2.56
CA ASN A 41 -10.43 -7.77 -1.45
C ASN A 41 -10.14 -6.30 -1.74
N VAL A 42 -11.17 -5.45 -1.67
CA VAL A 42 -11.07 -3.98 -1.78
C VAL A 42 -11.48 -3.27 -0.49
N GLY A 43 -11.72 -4.03 0.58
CA GLY A 43 -12.20 -3.50 1.86
C GLY A 43 -13.71 -3.22 1.87
N SER A 44 -14.27 -3.19 3.07
CA SER A 44 -15.62 -2.71 3.36
C SER A 44 -15.57 -1.95 4.69
N PRO A 45 -15.53 -0.60 4.66
CA PRO A 45 -15.67 0.29 3.49
C PRO A 45 -14.49 0.22 2.50
N TYR A 46 -14.68 0.72 1.27
CA TYR A 46 -13.63 0.72 0.23
C TYR A 46 -12.30 1.29 0.74
N GLY A 47 -11.20 0.61 0.41
CA GLY A 47 -9.84 1.00 0.81
C GLY A 47 -9.45 0.57 2.23
N SER A 48 -10.39 0.08 3.05
CA SER A 48 -10.11 -0.35 4.42
C SER A 48 -9.25 -1.62 4.51
N ASN A 49 -8.95 -2.26 3.38
CA ASN A 49 -8.03 -3.39 3.27
C ASN A 49 -6.56 -2.94 3.19
N ILE A 50 -6.28 -1.63 3.15
CA ILE A 50 -4.94 -1.05 3.11
C ILE A 50 -4.85 -0.03 4.25
N ILE A 51 -3.88 -0.17 5.14
CA ILE A 51 -3.71 0.73 6.30
C ILE A 51 -2.28 1.18 6.47
N VAL A 52 -2.09 2.38 7.03
CA VAL A 52 -0.78 2.84 7.50
C VAL A 52 -0.47 2.14 8.82
N VAL A 53 0.75 1.65 8.98
CA VAL A 53 1.23 1.03 10.21
C VAL A 53 2.55 1.66 10.67
N SER A 54 2.87 1.55 11.95
CA SER A 54 4.15 2.02 12.46
C SER A 54 5.26 1.01 12.14
N ALA A 55 6.51 1.45 12.15
CA ALA A 55 7.66 0.56 12.00
C ALA A 55 7.67 -0.56 13.06
N ASP A 56 7.18 -0.28 14.28
CA ASP A 56 7.17 -1.22 15.39
C ASP A 56 6.13 -2.33 15.21
N THR A 57 5.00 -2.03 14.56
CA THR A 57 3.90 -2.99 14.36
C THR A 57 3.90 -3.61 12.96
N ALA A 58 4.65 -3.05 12.00
CA ALA A 58 4.72 -3.53 10.62
C ALA A 58 4.95 -5.06 10.52
N ARG A 59 5.90 -5.60 11.29
CA ARG A 59 6.20 -7.04 11.33
C ARG A 59 5.03 -7.96 11.67
N ASN A 60 4.00 -7.42 12.33
CA ASN A 60 2.84 -8.20 12.74
C ASN A 60 1.87 -8.42 11.59
N TYR A 61 2.02 -7.73 10.46
CA TYR A 61 1.13 -7.85 9.30
C TYR A 61 1.75 -8.72 8.21
N GLN A 62 0.90 -9.51 7.54
CA GLN A 62 1.35 -10.50 6.57
C GLN A 62 1.96 -9.88 5.31
N ASN A 63 1.38 -8.79 4.81
CA ASN A 63 1.80 -8.13 3.59
C ASN A 63 2.06 -6.66 3.89
N VAL A 64 3.32 -6.23 3.85
CA VAL A 64 3.71 -4.84 4.14
C VAL A 64 4.59 -4.29 3.04
N VAL A 65 4.30 -3.05 2.62
CA VAL A 65 5.18 -2.25 1.76
C VAL A 65 5.80 -1.15 2.58
N ARG A 66 7.11 -0.97 2.42
CA ARG A 66 7.86 0.17 2.95
C ARG A 66 8.13 1.16 1.82
N PHE A 67 7.66 2.39 1.98
CA PHE A 67 8.04 3.53 1.15
C PHE A 67 9.17 4.29 1.84
N THR A 68 10.19 4.68 1.08
CA THR A 68 11.33 5.47 1.59
C THR A 68 11.57 6.63 0.63
N GLY A 69 11.46 7.85 1.13
CA GLY A 69 11.70 9.06 0.36
C GLY A 69 13.17 9.16 -0.06
N CYS A 70 13.42 9.71 -1.25
CA CYS A 70 14.80 10.02 -1.65
C CYS A 70 15.36 11.16 -0.79
N ASN A 71 16.66 11.43 -0.86
CA ASN A 71 17.31 12.37 0.06
C ASN A 71 17.13 13.85 -0.30
N THR A 72 16.51 14.17 -1.43
CA THR A 72 16.51 15.55 -1.97
C THR A 72 15.12 16.14 -2.14
N ASP A 73 14.14 15.33 -2.53
CA ASP A 73 12.85 15.81 -3.01
C ASP A 73 11.69 15.14 -2.29
N SER A 74 10.57 15.85 -2.20
CA SER A 74 9.30 15.26 -1.78
C SER A 74 8.61 14.59 -2.97
N TRP A 75 7.91 13.49 -2.68
CA TRP A 75 7.17 12.72 -3.68
C TRP A 75 5.70 12.64 -3.32
N ALA A 76 4.81 12.92 -4.26
CA ALA A 76 3.43 12.49 -4.16
C ALA A 76 3.37 10.99 -4.40
N VAL A 77 2.61 10.27 -3.58
CA VAL A 77 2.37 8.84 -3.71
C VAL A 77 0.88 8.56 -3.54
N VAL A 78 0.33 7.74 -4.44
CA VAL A 78 -1.02 7.19 -4.34
C VAL A 78 -0.97 5.67 -4.31
N ILE A 79 -1.87 5.06 -3.55
CA ILE A 79 -2.08 3.61 -3.50
C ILE A 79 -3.55 3.34 -3.81
N TRP A 80 -3.84 2.40 -4.70
CA TRP A 80 -5.21 2.04 -5.10
C TRP A 80 -5.45 0.53 -5.02
N ASN A 81 -6.71 0.15 -4.86
CA ASN A 81 -7.19 -1.18 -5.20
C ASN A 81 -7.44 -1.25 -6.72
N LYS A 82 -7.18 -2.40 -7.36
CA LYS A 82 -7.38 -2.62 -8.81
C LYS A 82 -8.79 -2.24 -9.28
N TYR A 83 -9.78 -2.54 -8.45
CA TYR A 83 -11.16 -2.14 -8.66
C TYR A 83 -11.48 -0.90 -7.83
N GLY A 84 -12.25 0.04 -8.40
CA GLY A 84 -12.77 1.22 -7.73
C GLY A 84 -13.94 0.91 -6.78
N PRO A 85 -14.48 1.94 -6.10
CA PRO A 85 -15.59 1.79 -5.14
C PRO A 85 -16.92 1.41 -5.79
N ASP A 86 -17.07 1.57 -7.11
CA ASP A 86 -18.26 1.24 -7.89
C ASP A 86 -18.15 -0.12 -8.61
N ASP A 87 -17.21 -0.96 -8.18
CA ASP A 87 -16.94 -2.30 -8.72
C ASP A 87 -16.45 -2.33 -10.18
N ARG A 88 -15.97 -1.20 -10.71
CA ARG A 88 -15.26 -1.16 -12.00
C ARG A 88 -13.76 -1.42 -11.85
N MET A 89 -13.15 -1.97 -12.88
CA MET A 89 -11.69 -2.19 -12.91
C MET A 89 -10.99 -0.90 -13.33
N ASP A 90 -11.06 0.12 -12.46
CA ASP A 90 -10.64 1.49 -12.74
C ASP A 90 -9.91 2.14 -11.54
N GLY A 91 -9.31 1.33 -10.67
CA GLY A 91 -8.60 1.81 -9.49
C GLY A 91 -7.55 2.88 -9.74
N TRP A 92 -6.87 2.78 -10.88
CA TRP A 92 -5.81 3.70 -11.30
C TRP A 92 -6.34 4.98 -11.97
N TYR A 93 -7.66 5.15 -12.08
CA TYR A 93 -8.34 6.34 -12.61
C TYR A 93 -8.95 7.18 -11.47
N GLY A 94 -8.10 7.74 -10.60
CA GLY A 94 -8.56 8.65 -9.55
C GLY A 94 -9.16 7.99 -8.29
N ASN A 95 -9.23 6.66 -8.25
CA ASN A 95 -9.82 5.89 -7.14
C ASN A 95 -8.77 5.47 -6.08
N ALA A 96 -7.83 6.35 -5.74
CA ALA A 96 -6.83 6.05 -4.72
C ALA A 96 -7.47 5.84 -3.34
N CYS A 97 -6.99 4.82 -2.62
CA CYS A 97 -7.35 4.57 -1.22
C CYS A 97 -6.50 5.42 -0.27
N HIS A 98 -5.25 5.70 -0.66
CA HIS A 98 -4.31 6.54 0.08
C HIS A 98 -3.64 7.52 -0.87
N HIS A 99 -3.50 8.77 -0.43
CA HIS A 99 -2.72 9.80 -1.09
C HIS A 99 -1.89 10.52 -0.02
N PHE A 100 -0.57 10.51 -0.18
CA PHE A 100 0.34 11.12 0.78
C PHE A 100 1.55 11.73 0.08
N THR A 101 2.15 12.71 0.75
CA THR A 101 3.49 13.19 0.44
C THR A 101 4.50 12.36 1.22
N LEU A 102 5.54 11.90 0.54
CA LEU A 102 6.70 11.23 1.11
C LEU A 102 7.86 12.22 1.09
N MET A 103 8.20 12.75 2.26
CA MET A 103 9.26 13.75 2.42
C MET A 103 10.64 13.12 2.28
N SER A 104 11.66 13.97 2.12
CA SER A 104 13.04 13.49 2.04
C SER A 104 13.43 12.68 3.27
N GLY A 105 13.95 11.47 3.06
CA GLY A 105 14.34 10.53 4.11
C GLY A 105 13.18 9.97 4.94
N GLU A 106 11.92 10.31 4.62
CA GLU A 106 10.76 9.80 5.34
C GLU A 106 10.53 8.32 5.02
N VAL A 107 10.10 7.55 6.03
CA VAL A 107 9.70 6.15 5.87
C VAL A 107 8.25 5.99 6.27
N LYS A 108 7.45 5.37 5.40
CA LYS A 108 6.06 4.99 5.68
C LYS A 108 5.86 3.50 5.41
N PHE A 109 5.04 2.85 6.24
CA PHE A 109 4.68 1.45 6.08
C PHE A 109 3.19 1.33 5.83
N PHE A 110 2.83 0.52 4.83
CA PHE A 110 1.44 0.20 4.52
C PHE A 110 1.25 -1.31 4.60
N ALA A 111 0.30 -1.75 5.41
CA ALA A 111 -0.12 -3.13 5.48
C ALA A 111 -1.31 -3.36 4.53
N PHE A 112 -1.33 -4.54 3.91
CA PHE A 112 -2.37 -4.98 2.97
C PHE A 112 -3.02 -6.26 3.50
N MET A 113 -4.33 -6.23 3.70
CA MET A 113 -5.09 -7.40 4.09
C MET A 113 -5.04 -8.46 2.99
N ASN A 114 -5.22 -9.72 3.36
CA ASN A 114 -5.20 -10.82 2.40
C ASN A 114 -6.15 -10.61 1.23
N ASN A 115 -5.72 -11.13 0.08
CA ASN A 115 -6.40 -11.03 -1.22
C ASN A 115 -6.54 -9.59 -1.77
N SER A 116 -5.79 -8.62 -1.27
CA SER A 116 -5.75 -7.28 -1.86
C SER A 116 -5.03 -7.29 -3.21
N GLN A 117 -5.57 -6.57 -4.20
CA GLN A 117 -4.96 -6.38 -5.51
C GLN A 117 -4.97 -4.90 -5.85
N GLY A 118 -3.89 -4.39 -6.42
CA GLY A 118 -3.77 -2.98 -6.70
C GLY A 118 -2.38 -2.57 -7.13
N GLY A 119 -2.09 -1.29 -6.94
CA GLY A 119 -0.80 -0.72 -7.28
C GLY A 119 -0.57 0.60 -6.56
N PHE A 120 0.56 1.20 -6.89
CA PHE A 120 0.89 2.55 -6.47
C PHE A 120 1.52 3.32 -7.63
N ALA A 121 1.43 4.64 -7.55
CA ALA A 121 2.09 5.57 -8.44
C ALA A 121 2.79 6.61 -7.58
N ALA A 122 3.99 7.00 -7.99
CA ALA A 122 4.77 8.02 -7.33
C ALA A 122 5.29 9.03 -8.34
N ALA A 123 5.30 10.30 -7.98
CA ALA A 123 5.85 11.37 -8.80
C ALA A 123 6.52 12.42 -7.91
N GLN A 124 7.62 12.99 -8.37
CA GLN A 124 8.27 14.10 -7.68
C GLN A 124 7.34 15.33 -7.68
N GLY A 125 7.28 16.04 -6.56
CA GLY A 125 6.42 17.21 -6.37
C GLY A 125 5.18 16.91 -5.53
N SER A 126 4.09 17.63 -5.79
CA SER A 126 2.88 17.63 -4.96
C SER A 126 1.69 16.89 -5.57
N THR A 127 1.78 16.43 -6.82
CA THR A 127 0.68 15.76 -7.54
C THR A 127 1.18 14.60 -8.38
N ILE A 128 0.30 13.62 -8.61
CA ILE A 128 0.53 12.53 -9.57
C ILE A 128 0.02 12.99 -10.94
N PRO A 129 0.87 13.02 -11.98
CA PRO A 129 0.43 13.27 -13.35
C PRO A 129 -0.59 12.23 -13.80
N THR A 130 -1.58 12.65 -14.60
CA THR A 130 -2.55 11.75 -15.21
C THR A 130 -2.52 11.84 -16.73
N ASP A 131 -2.92 10.78 -17.42
CA ASP A 131 -3.19 10.81 -18.84
C ASP A 131 -4.49 11.58 -19.16
N SER A 132 -4.86 11.66 -20.44
CA SER A 132 -6.08 12.35 -20.90
C SER A 132 -7.37 11.71 -20.39
N ASN A 133 -7.32 10.46 -19.91
CA ASN A 133 -8.44 9.70 -19.37
C ASN A 133 -8.47 9.71 -17.84
N GLY A 134 -7.53 10.39 -17.18
CA GLY A 134 -7.42 10.47 -15.72
C GLY A 134 -6.63 9.33 -15.07
N GLY A 135 -5.96 8.49 -15.87
CA GLY A 135 -5.16 7.37 -15.37
C GLY A 135 -3.81 7.85 -14.84
N TYR A 136 -3.36 7.37 -13.69
CA TYR A 136 -2.05 7.75 -13.14
C TYR A 136 -0.92 7.43 -14.12
N ALA A 137 -0.19 8.46 -14.57
CA ALA A 137 0.80 8.41 -15.63
C ALA A 137 2.19 8.79 -15.09
N SER A 138 2.65 8.07 -14.07
CA SER A 138 3.98 8.23 -13.50
C SER A 138 4.65 6.87 -13.27
N THR A 139 5.83 6.84 -12.64
CA THR A 139 6.48 5.57 -12.27
C THR A 139 5.49 4.71 -11.48
N TRP A 140 5.23 3.51 -12.01
CA TRP A 140 4.24 2.57 -11.51
C TRP A 140 4.94 1.33 -10.95
N GLY A 141 4.43 0.82 -9.83
CA GLY A 141 4.71 -0.54 -9.38
C GLY A 141 3.41 -1.34 -9.39
N SER A 142 3.35 -2.43 -10.15
CA SER A 142 2.24 -3.39 -10.14
C SER A 142 2.63 -4.65 -9.37
N GLY A 143 1.79 -5.17 -8.46
CA GLY A 143 2.09 -6.46 -7.83
C GLY A 143 0.93 -7.12 -7.08
N THR A 144 0.82 -8.45 -7.24
CA THR A 144 0.42 -9.37 -6.17
C THR A 144 1.67 -9.56 -5.30
N LEU A 145 1.68 -9.02 -4.09
CA LEU A 145 2.86 -9.04 -3.22
C LEU A 145 3.00 -10.43 -2.55
N ARG A 146 3.77 -11.31 -3.17
CA ARG A 146 4.56 -12.32 -2.45
C ARG A 146 5.98 -11.79 -2.39
N LEU A 147 6.40 -11.32 -1.22
CA LEU A 147 7.80 -11.05 -0.93
C LEU A 147 8.27 -12.17 0.00
N TRP A 148 9.35 -12.82 -0.40
CA TRP A 148 10.05 -13.84 0.39
C TRP A 148 10.63 -13.22 1.66
#